data_AF-A0A397U172-F1
#
_entry.id   AF-A0A397U172-F1
#
_cell.length_a   1.000
_cell.length_b   1.000
_cell.length_c   1.000
_cell.angle_alpha   90.00
_cell.angle_beta   90.00
_cell.angle_gamma   90.00
#
_symmetry.space_group_name_H-M   'P 1'
#
loop_
_entity.id
_entity.type
_entity.pdbx_description
1 polymer ?
#
loop_
_entity_poly.entity_id
_entity_poly.type
_entity_poly.pdbx_seq_one_letter_code
_entity_poly.pdbx_strand_id
1 'polypeptide(L)'
;MITRIVKDVIKNSSESETRLIPNYALLSSGARIIPHLTSSEYVGYPDEFVKRQVLKMFNIKPTQSKPAKIVLTSNNEAGNCFCFTGTHGQLAIHLSHNIKVVSITYEHLNPTLALDPDDMRRAPKTFEIVGISVDSQEKYDEYFQLGSFDYKLDGPPAQSFEINLQNLGLLPVMKAVILKIMGNWGDDELTCLYQVKVHGYVSKKI
;
A
#
# COMPACT_ATOMS: atom_id res chain seq x y z
N MET A 1 -14.59 18.31 -28.14
CA MET A 1 -14.29 19.10 -26.92
C MET A 1 -15.22 18.73 -25.76
N ILE A 2 -16.55 18.68 -25.97
CA ILE A 2 -17.56 18.36 -24.95
C ILE A 2 -17.39 16.97 -24.31
N THR A 3 -17.07 15.94 -25.09
CA THR A 3 -16.85 14.56 -24.58
C THR A 3 -15.66 14.42 -23.64
N ARG A 4 -14.66 15.31 -23.76
CA ARG A 4 -13.49 15.31 -22.87
C ARG A 4 -13.84 15.95 -21.52
N ILE A 5 -14.56 17.06 -21.56
CA ILE A 5 -15.06 17.75 -20.35
C ILE A 5 -15.99 16.84 -19.54
N VAL A 6 -16.89 16.10 -20.18
CA VAL A 6 -17.79 15.17 -19.47
C VAL A 6 -17.02 14.03 -18.82
N LYS A 7 -16.00 13.48 -19.50
CA LYS A 7 -15.14 12.43 -18.92
C LYS A 7 -14.31 12.95 -17.74
N ASP A 8 -13.77 14.17 -17.85
CA ASP A 8 -13.00 14.80 -16.79
C ASP A 8 -13.90 15.12 -15.56
N VAL A 9 -15.16 15.54 -15.78
CA VAL A 9 -16.15 15.78 -14.70
C VAL A 9 -16.57 14.49 -13.99
N ILE A 10 -16.84 13.41 -14.74
CA ILE A 10 -17.21 12.10 -14.15
C ILE A 10 -16.03 11.47 -13.41
N LYS A 11 -14.80 11.58 -13.94
CA LYS A 11 -13.59 11.10 -13.26
C LYS A 11 -13.34 11.85 -11.94
N ASN A 12 -13.56 13.17 -11.95
CA ASN A 12 -13.48 13.99 -10.75
C ASN A 12 -14.58 13.65 -9.73
N SER A 13 -15.77 13.22 -10.16
CA SER A 13 -16.84 12.84 -9.23
C SER A 13 -16.51 11.54 -8.49
N SER A 14 -15.97 10.52 -9.16
CA SER A 14 -15.56 9.26 -8.50
C SER A 14 -14.39 9.46 -7.51
N GLU A 15 -13.39 10.26 -7.86
CA GLU A 15 -12.28 10.58 -6.92
C GLU A 15 -12.77 11.40 -5.71
N SER A 16 -13.83 12.20 -5.88
CA SER A 16 -14.44 12.96 -4.79
C SER A 16 -15.24 12.10 -3.81
N GLU A 17 -15.91 11.05 -4.28
CA GLU A 17 -16.68 10.13 -3.43
C GLU A 17 -15.76 9.26 -2.55
N THR A 18 -14.62 8.79 -3.08
CA THR A 18 -13.62 8.06 -2.27
C THR A 18 -13.00 8.92 -1.16
N ARG A 19 -12.90 10.26 -1.36
CA ARG A 19 -12.42 11.20 -0.34
C ARG A 19 -13.38 11.40 0.83
N LEU A 20 -14.65 11.03 0.69
CA LEU A 20 -15.67 11.17 1.73
C LEU A 20 -15.69 10.00 2.72
N ILE A 21 -14.91 8.95 2.47
CA ILE A 21 -14.79 7.79 3.38
C ILE A 21 -13.50 7.91 4.21
N PRO A 22 -13.57 7.86 5.55
CA PRO A 22 -12.38 7.99 6.39
C PRO A 22 -11.29 6.98 6.03
N ASN A 23 -10.03 7.44 6.07
CA ASN A 23 -8.85 6.59 5.93
C ASN A 23 -8.33 6.18 7.31
N TYR A 24 -8.59 4.95 7.72
CA TYR A 24 -8.16 4.42 9.02
C TYR A 24 -6.70 3.94 9.02
N ALA A 25 -6.04 3.90 7.87
CA ALA A 25 -4.60 3.62 7.74
C ALA A 25 -3.73 4.89 7.77
N LEU A 26 -4.32 6.08 7.92
CA LEU A 26 -3.55 7.33 7.93
C LEU A 26 -2.67 7.46 9.19
N LEU A 27 -1.37 7.73 8.98
CA LEU A 27 -0.37 7.87 10.05
C LEU A 27 -0.74 8.96 11.05
N SER A 28 -1.16 10.14 10.56
CA SER A 28 -1.54 11.28 11.39
C SER A 28 -2.80 11.02 12.23
N SER A 29 -3.59 10.00 11.88
CA SER A 29 -4.76 9.56 12.64
C SER A 29 -4.44 8.44 13.63
N GLY A 30 -3.18 8.01 13.75
CA GLY A 30 -2.74 7.01 14.72
C GLY A 30 -2.53 5.60 14.16
N ALA A 31 -2.66 5.39 12.85
CA ALA A 31 -2.29 4.12 12.24
C ALA A 31 -0.76 3.93 12.28
N ARG A 32 -0.30 2.67 12.27
CA ARG A 32 1.13 2.36 12.32
C ARG A 32 1.47 1.06 11.61
N ILE A 33 2.71 0.93 11.18
CA ILE A 33 3.24 -0.32 10.62
C ILE A 33 3.44 -1.35 11.73
N ILE A 34 3.23 -2.62 11.41
CA ILE A 34 3.59 -3.77 12.26
C ILE A 34 4.90 -4.36 11.70
N PRO A 35 6.07 -4.03 12.29
CA PRO A 35 7.36 -4.29 11.64
C PRO A 35 7.65 -5.76 11.39
N HIS A 36 7.33 -6.65 12.32
CA HIS A 36 7.60 -8.09 12.19
C HIS A 36 6.69 -8.81 11.17
N LEU A 37 5.64 -8.16 10.68
CA LEU A 37 4.75 -8.65 9.63
C LEU A 37 4.90 -7.84 8.32
N THR A 38 5.92 -7.00 8.22
CA THR A 38 6.20 -6.17 7.04
C THR A 38 7.55 -6.58 6.47
N SER A 39 7.67 -6.61 5.15
CA SER A 39 8.95 -6.87 4.48
C SER A 39 10.01 -5.85 4.89
N SER A 40 11.27 -6.26 4.91
CA SER A 40 12.39 -5.36 5.19
C SER A 40 12.53 -4.29 4.10
N GLU A 41 12.95 -3.08 4.48
CA GLU A 41 13.27 -2.03 3.51
C GLU A 41 14.39 -2.47 2.55
N TYR A 42 14.22 -2.16 1.27
CA TYR A 42 15.26 -2.34 0.26
C TYR A 42 16.46 -1.43 0.57
N VAL A 43 17.66 -2.02 0.51
CA VAL A 43 18.94 -1.32 0.62
C VAL A 43 19.82 -1.74 -0.56
N GLY A 44 20.03 -0.81 -1.49
CA GLY A 44 20.84 -1.03 -2.68
C GLY A 44 22.33 -0.90 -2.38
N TYR A 45 23.02 -2.02 -2.16
CA TYR A 45 24.48 -2.06 -2.20
C TYR A 45 24.92 -2.47 -3.61
N PRO A 46 26.02 -1.92 -4.14
CA PRO A 46 26.58 -2.49 -5.35
C PRO A 46 27.04 -3.93 -5.09
N ASP A 47 26.78 -4.80 -6.06
CA ASP A 47 27.16 -6.22 -6.00
C ASP A 47 28.67 -6.42 -5.87
N GLU A 48 29.46 -5.51 -6.43
CA GLU A 48 30.91 -5.61 -6.46
C GLU A 48 31.54 -5.18 -5.13
N PHE A 49 32.26 -6.11 -4.48
CA PHE A 49 32.90 -5.87 -3.18
C PHE A 49 33.77 -4.61 -3.15
N VAL A 50 34.56 -4.38 -4.22
CA VAL A 50 35.44 -3.20 -4.33
C VAL A 50 34.62 -1.91 -4.29
N LYS A 51 33.54 -1.81 -5.07
CA LYS A 51 32.65 -0.64 -5.07
C LYS A 51 31.99 -0.42 -3.71
N ARG A 52 31.61 -1.51 -3.03
CA ARG A 52 31.06 -1.44 -1.66
C ARG A 52 32.08 -0.91 -0.65
N GLN A 53 33.34 -1.31 -0.74
CA GLN A 53 34.41 -0.80 0.12
C GLN A 53 34.74 0.67 -0.18
N VAL A 54 34.74 1.06 -1.45
CA VAL A 54 34.91 2.47 -1.88
C VAL A 54 33.80 3.34 -1.30
N LEU A 55 32.52 2.96 -1.46
CA LEU A 55 31.38 3.69 -0.86
C LEU A 55 31.54 3.89 0.65
N LYS A 56 31.95 2.84 1.37
CA LYS A 56 32.22 2.91 2.82
C LYS A 56 33.38 3.85 3.14
N MET A 57 34.48 3.78 2.40
CA MET A 57 35.66 4.62 2.60
C MET A 57 35.35 6.11 2.39
N PHE A 58 34.50 6.43 1.43
CA PHE A 58 34.08 7.80 1.12
C PHE A 58 32.79 8.24 1.85
N ASN A 59 32.27 7.46 2.80
CA ASN A 59 31.01 7.73 3.52
C ASN A 59 29.79 8.00 2.61
N ILE A 60 29.79 7.42 1.41
CA ILE A 60 28.66 7.54 0.48
C ILE A 60 27.62 6.50 0.89
N LYS A 61 26.41 6.97 1.20
CA LYS A 61 25.32 6.09 1.66
C LYS A 61 24.72 5.33 0.46
N PRO A 62 24.39 4.03 0.62
CA PRO A 62 23.66 3.29 -0.39
C PRO A 62 22.26 3.88 -0.59
N THR A 63 21.71 3.67 -1.79
CA THR A 63 20.30 3.97 -2.07
C THR A 63 19.43 3.15 -1.12
N GLN A 64 18.54 3.83 -0.41
CA GLN A 64 17.69 3.22 0.59
C GLN A 64 16.24 3.59 0.32
N SER A 65 15.37 2.58 0.41
CA SER A 65 13.93 2.80 0.49
C SER A 65 13.59 3.75 1.63
N LYS A 66 12.49 4.50 1.49
CA LYS A 66 11.91 5.16 2.68
C LYS A 66 11.39 4.07 3.64
N PRO A 67 11.28 4.37 4.95
CA PRO A 67 10.68 3.44 5.90
C PRO A 67 9.22 3.15 5.56
N ALA A 68 8.74 1.95 5.86
CA ALA A 68 7.38 1.49 5.52
C ALA A 68 6.25 2.44 5.95
N LYS A 69 6.46 3.25 7.01
CA LYS A 69 5.48 4.24 7.49
C LYS A 69 5.12 5.31 6.45
N ILE A 70 5.95 5.53 5.41
CA ILE A 70 5.66 6.49 4.35
C ILE A 70 4.35 6.15 3.63
N VAL A 71 4.01 4.86 3.55
CA VAL A 71 2.80 4.36 2.88
C VAL A 71 1.50 4.80 3.54
N LEU A 72 1.61 5.21 4.80
CA LEU A 72 0.51 5.70 5.62
C LEU A 72 0.36 7.22 5.53
N THR A 73 1.14 7.90 4.70
CA THR A 73 1.10 9.36 4.50
C THR A 73 0.44 9.70 3.15
N SER A 74 0.21 10.98 2.87
CA SER A 74 -0.35 11.44 1.58
C SER A 74 0.69 12.04 0.64
N ASN A 75 1.99 11.77 0.88
CA ASN A 75 3.06 12.26 0.03
C ASN A 75 3.44 11.20 -1.02
N ASN A 76 2.91 11.36 -2.24
CA ASN A 76 3.16 10.45 -3.36
C ASN A 76 4.10 11.06 -4.42
N GLU A 77 5.02 11.95 -4.02
CA GLU A 77 6.07 12.44 -4.92
C GLU A 77 7.05 11.31 -5.28
N ALA A 78 7.68 11.40 -6.45
CA ALA A 78 8.66 10.42 -6.91
C ALA A 78 9.75 10.16 -5.85
N GLY A 79 9.92 8.88 -5.47
CA GLY A 79 10.88 8.45 -4.45
C GLY A 79 10.38 8.51 -3.01
N ASN A 80 9.15 8.98 -2.74
CA ASN A 80 8.50 8.90 -1.42
C ASN A 80 7.68 7.61 -1.28
N CYS A 81 8.32 6.47 -1.53
CA CYS A 81 7.72 5.15 -1.45
C CYS A 81 8.54 4.19 -0.58
N PHE A 82 7.88 3.15 -0.10
CA PHE A 82 8.50 2.02 0.56
C PHE A 82 8.71 0.90 -0.44
N CYS A 83 9.96 0.51 -0.66
CA CYS A 83 10.33 -0.59 -1.53
C CYS A 83 10.93 -1.75 -0.74
N PHE A 84 10.64 -2.97 -1.18
CA PHE A 84 11.23 -4.20 -0.68
C PHE A 84 11.84 -5.01 -1.83
N THR A 85 12.81 -5.86 -1.51
CA THR A 85 13.50 -6.70 -2.51
C THR A 85 12.57 -7.77 -3.09
N GLY A 86 12.63 -7.94 -4.40
CA GLY A 86 11.87 -8.91 -5.18
C GLY A 86 10.45 -8.48 -5.49
N THR A 87 9.69 -9.44 -6.03
CA THR A 87 8.32 -9.25 -6.52
C THR A 87 7.25 -9.61 -5.49
N HIS A 88 7.62 -10.30 -4.41
CA HIS A 88 6.74 -10.78 -3.35
C HIS A 88 7.12 -10.16 -2.01
N GLY A 89 6.11 -9.80 -1.22
CA GLY A 89 6.33 -9.17 0.07
C GLY A 89 5.04 -8.90 0.79
N GLN A 90 5.12 -8.17 1.90
CA GLN A 90 3.94 -7.82 2.67
C GLN A 90 4.10 -6.48 3.39
N LEU A 91 2.96 -5.81 3.59
CA LEU A 91 2.84 -4.59 4.37
C LEU A 91 1.72 -4.77 5.38
N ALA A 92 2.06 -4.77 6.67
CA ALA A 92 1.10 -4.91 7.75
C ALA A 92 0.83 -3.56 8.44
N ILE A 93 -0.44 -3.20 8.52
CA ILE A 93 -0.91 -1.91 9.02
C ILE A 93 -1.83 -2.16 10.20
N HIS A 94 -1.43 -1.70 11.38
CA HIS A 94 -2.34 -1.53 12.50
C HIS A 94 -3.16 -0.27 12.26
N LEU A 95 -4.48 -0.44 12.22
CA LEU A 95 -5.42 0.64 11.94
C LEU A 95 -5.50 1.60 13.12
N SER A 96 -5.86 2.85 12.84
CA SER A 96 -6.11 3.86 13.88
C SER A 96 -7.32 3.51 14.77
N HIS A 97 -8.29 2.79 14.21
CA HIS A 97 -9.50 2.34 14.89
C HIS A 97 -9.83 0.91 14.49
N ASN A 98 -10.51 0.21 15.39
CA ASN A 98 -11.07 -1.11 15.11
C ASN A 98 -12.31 -0.96 14.23
N ILE A 99 -12.28 -1.50 13.01
CA ILE A 99 -13.32 -1.30 12.00
C ILE A 99 -13.73 -2.60 11.32
N LYS A 100 -14.93 -2.62 10.74
CA LYS A 100 -15.27 -3.55 9.67
C LYS A 100 -14.76 -2.98 8.35
N VAL A 101 -13.72 -3.59 7.78
CA VAL A 101 -13.09 -3.14 6.54
C VAL A 101 -14.04 -3.41 5.36
N VAL A 102 -14.27 -2.41 4.53
CA VAL A 102 -15.18 -2.52 3.36
C VAL A 102 -14.47 -2.32 2.03
N SER A 103 -13.41 -1.51 2.02
CA SER A 103 -12.60 -1.31 0.84
C SER A 103 -11.20 -0.83 1.23
N ILE A 104 -10.28 -1.01 0.29
CA ILE A 104 -8.94 -0.46 0.36
C ILE A 104 -8.70 0.36 -0.90
N THR A 105 -8.04 1.49 -0.76
CA THR A 105 -7.55 2.26 -1.90
C THR A 105 -6.04 2.17 -1.93
N TYR A 106 -5.49 1.67 -3.03
CA TYR A 106 -4.06 1.74 -3.30
C TYR A 106 -3.78 2.82 -4.34
N GLU A 107 -2.78 3.64 -4.09
CA GLU A 107 -2.38 4.72 -4.97
C GLU A 107 -0.89 4.60 -5.27
N HIS A 108 -0.54 4.52 -6.56
CA HIS A 108 0.84 4.53 -7.05
C HIS A 108 1.23 5.90 -7.60
N LEU A 109 2.54 6.09 -7.86
CA LEU A 109 3.04 7.28 -8.56
C LEU A 109 2.28 7.49 -9.88
N ASN A 110 1.85 8.72 -10.12
CA ASN A 110 1.24 9.08 -11.39
C ASN A 110 2.27 8.90 -12.53
N PRO A 111 1.94 8.18 -13.63
CA PRO A 111 2.87 7.97 -14.73
C PRO A 111 3.46 9.26 -15.32
N THR A 112 2.74 10.39 -15.26
CA THR A 112 3.25 11.68 -15.76
C THR A 112 4.33 12.30 -14.86
N LEU A 113 4.48 11.80 -13.64
CA LEU A 113 5.47 12.24 -12.65
C LEU A 113 6.61 11.23 -12.47
N ALA A 114 6.58 10.11 -13.19
CA ALA A 114 7.64 9.12 -13.20
C ALA A 114 8.94 9.73 -13.75
N LEU A 115 10.05 9.50 -13.06
CA LEU A 115 11.37 9.96 -13.48
C LEU A 115 12.11 8.88 -14.26
N ASP A 116 11.77 7.61 -13.99
CA ASP A 116 12.34 6.43 -14.63
C ASP A 116 11.21 5.53 -15.17
N PRO A 117 11.33 4.95 -16.39
CA PRO A 117 10.41 3.93 -16.88
C PRO A 117 10.16 2.77 -15.89
N ASP A 118 11.15 2.41 -15.08
CA ASP A 118 11.06 1.33 -14.10
C ASP A 118 10.18 1.68 -12.90
N ASP A 119 9.91 2.96 -12.63
CA ASP A 119 9.02 3.40 -11.53
C ASP A 119 7.63 2.75 -11.62
N MET A 120 7.14 2.55 -12.84
CA MET A 120 5.86 1.90 -13.11
C MET A 120 5.95 0.38 -13.03
N ARG A 121 7.07 -0.22 -13.46
CA ARG A 121 7.30 -1.67 -13.38
C ARG A 121 7.39 -2.17 -11.93
N ARG A 122 7.85 -1.30 -11.03
CA ARG A 122 7.94 -1.55 -9.57
C ARG A 122 6.58 -1.48 -8.85
N ALA A 123 5.50 -1.06 -9.52
CA ALA A 123 4.17 -1.05 -8.92
C ALA A 123 3.72 -2.49 -8.60
N PRO A 124 3.04 -2.74 -7.47
CA PRO A 124 2.42 -4.03 -7.21
C PRO A 124 1.37 -4.31 -8.29
N LYS A 125 1.28 -5.57 -8.71
CA LYS A 125 0.31 -6.02 -9.70
C LYS A 125 -0.81 -6.76 -8.98
N THR A 126 -0.53 -7.94 -8.47
CA THR A 126 -1.50 -8.77 -7.77
C THR A 126 -1.20 -8.72 -6.27
N PHE A 127 -2.23 -8.48 -5.47
CA PHE A 127 -2.11 -8.50 -4.02
C PHE A 127 -3.35 -9.06 -3.35
N GLU A 128 -3.15 -9.67 -2.19
CA GLU A 128 -4.20 -10.17 -1.33
C GLU A 128 -4.35 -9.28 -0.10
N ILE A 129 -5.59 -9.13 0.35
CA ILE A 129 -5.91 -8.43 1.58
C ILE A 129 -6.32 -9.44 2.64
N VAL A 130 -5.64 -9.37 3.77
CA VAL A 130 -5.93 -10.19 4.94
C VAL A 130 -6.23 -9.27 6.12
N GLY A 131 -7.29 -9.56 6.86
CA GLY A 131 -7.64 -8.88 8.10
C GLY A 131 -7.18 -9.66 9.33
N ILE A 132 -6.85 -8.92 10.39
CA ILE A 132 -6.56 -9.49 11.71
C ILE A 132 -7.64 -8.99 12.66
N SER A 133 -8.43 -9.92 13.19
CA SER A 133 -9.51 -9.62 14.14
C SER A 133 -8.99 -9.02 15.44
N VAL A 134 -9.81 -8.18 16.08
CA VAL A 134 -9.60 -7.74 17.46
C VAL A 134 -9.47 -8.92 18.44
N ASP A 135 -10.18 -10.01 18.16
CA ASP A 135 -10.24 -11.22 18.99
C ASP A 135 -9.00 -12.11 18.83
N SER A 136 -8.22 -11.90 17.76
CA SER A 136 -6.96 -12.61 17.58
C SER A 136 -6.03 -12.28 18.75
N GLN A 137 -5.53 -13.31 19.44
CA GLN A 137 -4.55 -13.16 20.51
C GLN A 137 -3.29 -12.42 20.03
N GLU A 138 -2.40 -12.05 20.95
CA GLU A 138 -1.24 -11.18 20.66
C GLU A 138 -0.32 -11.65 19.52
N LYS A 139 -0.41 -12.92 19.13
CA LYS A 139 0.45 -13.52 18.10
C LYS A 139 0.05 -13.25 16.64
N TYR A 140 -1.09 -12.60 16.36
CA TYR A 140 -1.55 -12.37 14.98
C TYR A 140 -1.74 -13.69 14.19
N ASP A 141 -2.19 -14.77 14.86
CA ASP A 141 -2.25 -16.12 14.26
C ASP A 141 -3.55 -16.37 13.47
N GLU A 142 -4.55 -15.49 13.61
CA GLU A 142 -5.87 -15.67 12.98
C GLU A 142 -6.09 -14.63 11.89
N TYR A 143 -6.07 -15.11 10.65
CA TYR A 143 -6.15 -14.32 9.43
C TYR A 143 -7.50 -14.51 8.73
N PHE A 144 -8.16 -13.41 8.39
CA PHE A 144 -9.39 -13.40 7.61
C PHE A 144 -9.09 -12.95 6.18
N GLN A 145 -9.30 -13.83 5.20
CA GLN A 145 -9.15 -13.45 3.79
C GLN A 145 -10.25 -12.45 3.42
N LEU A 146 -9.85 -11.24 3.02
CA LEU A 146 -10.78 -10.17 2.62
C LEU A 146 -10.90 -10.08 1.09
N GLY A 147 -9.87 -10.49 0.35
CA GLY A 147 -9.95 -10.57 -1.11
C GLY A 147 -8.59 -10.68 -1.78
N SER A 148 -8.62 -10.87 -3.10
CA SER A 148 -7.46 -10.84 -3.99
C SER A 148 -7.78 -9.91 -5.15
N PHE A 149 -6.86 -9.02 -5.47
CA PHE A 149 -7.08 -7.91 -6.39
C PHE A 149 -5.86 -7.67 -7.29
N ASP A 150 -6.12 -7.01 -8.42
CA ASP A 150 -5.08 -6.55 -9.34
C ASP A 150 -5.11 -5.03 -9.47
N TYR A 151 -4.00 -4.37 -9.16
CA TYR A 151 -3.76 -2.98 -9.53
C TYR A 151 -3.40 -2.88 -11.02
N LYS A 152 -4.00 -1.93 -11.74
CA LYS A 152 -3.89 -1.80 -13.20
C LYS A 152 -3.14 -0.54 -13.61
N LEU A 153 -2.02 -0.64 -14.34
CA LEU A 153 -1.24 0.53 -14.77
C LEU A 153 -1.98 1.43 -15.79
N ASP A 154 -2.95 0.89 -16.53
CA ASP A 154 -3.80 1.61 -17.47
C ASP A 154 -5.02 2.28 -16.81
N GLY A 155 -5.19 2.10 -15.49
CA GLY A 155 -6.21 2.76 -14.68
C GLY A 155 -5.78 4.14 -14.13
N PRO A 156 -6.63 4.79 -13.31
CA PRO A 156 -6.21 5.94 -12.53
C PRO A 156 -5.11 5.55 -11.52
N PRO A 157 -4.22 6.47 -11.11
CA PRO A 157 -3.16 6.16 -10.15
C PRO A 157 -3.68 5.67 -8.80
N ALA A 158 -4.82 6.21 -8.34
CA ALA A 158 -5.54 5.74 -7.17
C ALA A 158 -6.67 4.78 -7.59
N GLN A 159 -6.67 3.56 -7.06
CA GLN A 159 -7.67 2.53 -7.34
C GLN A 159 -8.24 1.97 -6.04
N SER A 160 -9.56 1.89 -5.98
CA SER A 160 -10.29 1.33 -4.84
C SER A 160 -10.76 -0.08 -5.14
N PHE A 161 -10.61 -0.95 -4.13
CA PHE A 161 -10.88 -2.37 -4.19
C PHE A 161 -11.91 -2.70 -3.11
N GLU A 162 -13.11 -3.06 -3.55
CA GLU A 162 -14.21 -3.42 -2.66
C GLU A 162 -14.06 -4.86 -2.18
N ILE A 163 -14.17 -5.05 -0.87
CA ILE A 163 -14.19 -6.37 -0.24
C ILE A 163 -15.58 -6.95 -0.46
N ASN A 164 -15.69 -8.20 -0.90
CA ASN A 164 -16.98 -8.81 -1.19
C ASN A 164 -17.88 -8.82 0.07
N LEU A 165 -18.95 -8.03 0.01
CA LEU A 165 -19.81 -7.65 1.14
C LEU A 165 -20.91 -8.68 1.45
N GLN A 166 -21.00 -9.80 0.72
CA GLN A 166 -22.09 -10.77 0.88
C GLN A 166 -22.26 -11.28 2.32
N ASN A 167 -21.25 -11.13 3.16
CA ASN A 167 -21.25 -11.49 4.58
C ASN A 167 -20.73 -10.38 5.51
N LEU A 168 -20.98 -9.09 5.24
CA LEU A 168 -20.49 -7.99 6.09
C LEU A 168 -20.90 -8.10 7.57
N GLY A 169 -22.06 -8.73 7.82
CA GLY A 169 -22.52 -9.07 9.16
C GLY A 169 -21.58 -10.03 9.89
N LEU A 170 -20.99 -10.98 9.16
CA LEU A 170 -20.09 -12.03 9.66
C LEU A 170 -18.61 -11.62 9.68
N LEU A 171 -18.22 -10.57 8.95
CA LEU A 171 -16.85 -10.06 9.04
C LEU A 171 -16.58 -9.52 10.45
N PRO A 172 -15.54 -10.04 11.14
CA PRO A 172 -15.20 -9.54 12.45
C PRO A 172 -14.64 -8.12 12.36
N VAL A 173 -14.59 -7.46 13.52
CA VAL A 173 -13.95 -6.15 13.61
C VAL A 173 -12.43 -6.36 13.55
N MET A 174 -11.77 -5.66 12.64
CA MET A 174 -10.34 -5.79 12.41
C MET A 174 -9.58 -4.69 13.14
N LYS A 175 -8.46 -5.05 13.78
CA LYS A 175 -7.47 -4.11 14.34
C LYS A 175 -6.34 -3.81 13.36
N ALA A 176 -6.09 -4.71 12.42
CA ALA A 176 -5.02 -4.59 11.44
C ALA A 176 -5.40 -5.24 10.11
N VAL A 177 -4.70 -4.81 9.05
CA VAL A 177 -4.76 -5.43 7.73
C VAL A 177 -3.35 -5.72 7.22
N ILE A 178 -3.21 -6.73 6.39
CA ILE A 178 -1.98 -7.08 5.68
C ILE A 178 -2.27 -7.05 4.19
N LEU A 179 -1.49 -6.26 3.46
CA LEU A 179 -1.39 -6.35 2.00
C LEU A 179 -0.27 -7.33 1.69
N LYS A 180 -0.63 -8.52 1.17
CA LYS A 180 0.33 -9.50 0.67
C LYS A 180 0.53 -9.27 -0.81
N ILE A 181 1.72 -8.84 -1.19
CA ILE A 181 2.08 -8.58 -2.58
C ILE A 181 2.53 -9.90 -3.21
N MET A 182 1.88 -10.29 -4.30
CA MET A 182 2.09 -11.56 -5.00
C MET A 182 2.84 -11.38 -6.32
N GLY A 183 3.12 -10.13 -6.70
CA GLY A 183 3.84 -9.80 -7.92
C GLY A 183 3.78 -8.31 -8.21
N ASN A 184 4.65 -7.86 -9.11
CA ASN A 184 4.69 -6.48 -9.60
C ASN A 184 4.52 -6.45 -11.13
N TRP A 185 4.72 -5.28 -11.73
CA TRP A 185 4.59 -5.05 -13.17
C TRP A 185 5.87 -5.33 -13.97
N GLY A 186 6.80 -6.11 -13.40
CA GLY A 186 7.91 -6.73 -14.11
C GLY A 186 9.30 -6.24 -13.72
N ASP A 187 9.48 -5.55 -12.60
CA ASP A 187 10.81 -5.29 -12.02
C ASP A 187 11.25 -6.51 -11.18
N ASP A 188 12.35 -7.17 -11.57
CA ASP A 188 12.79 -8.40 -10.90
C ASP A 188 13.58 -8.12 -9.60
N GLU A 189 14.01 -6.88 -9.38
CA GLU A 189 14.86 -6.50 -8.25
C GLU A 189 14.04 -6.03 -7.05
N LEU A 190 12.99 -5.23 -7.26
CA LEU A 190 12.23 -4.65 -6.16
C LEU A 190 10.79 -4.25 -6.54
N THR A 191 9.96 -4.12 -5.51
CA THR A 191 8.59 -3.62 -5.61
C THR A 191 8.42 -2.42 -4.68
N CYS A 192 7.78 -1.35 -5.14
CA CYS A 192 7.59 -0.11 -4.40
C CYS A 192 6.11 0.20 -4.15
N LEU A 193 5.78 0.48 -2.90
CA LEU A 193 4.45 0.85 -2.42
C LEU A 193 4.41 2.35 -2.08
N TYR A 194 3.47 3.07 -2.67
CA TYR A 194 3.28 4.51 -2.45
C TYR A 194 2.29 4.79 -1.33
N GLN A 195 0.98 4.68 -1.55
CA GLN A 195 0.00 4.96 -0.50
C GLN A 195 -1.07 3.88 -0.40
N VAL A 196 -1.44 3.55 0.83
CA VAL A 196 -2.54 2.65 1.15
C VAL A 196 -3.53 3.37 2.05
N LYS A 197 -4.81 3.33 1.67
CA LYS A 197 -5.93 3.83 2.46
C LYS A 197 -6.86 2.67 2.79
N VAL A 198 -7.32 2.61 4.04
CA VAL A 198 -8.21 1.54 4.50
C VAL A 198 -9.51 2.17 4.98
N HIS A 199 -10.62 1.69 4.43
CA HIS A 199 -11.94 2.27 4.62
C HIS A 199 -12.87 1.27 5.29
N GLY A 200 -13.80 1.76 6.10
CA GLY A 200 -14.72 0.90 6.83
C GLY A 200 -15.61 1.64 7.82
N TYR A 201 -16.30 0.86 8.64
CA TYR A 201 -17.19 1.36 9.68
C TYR A 201 -16.64 1.02 11.07
N VAL A 202 -16.55 2.02 11.94
CA VAL A 202 -16.24 1.80 13.36
C VAL A 202 -17.40 1.05 14.00
N SER A 203 -17.09 -0.05 14.70
CA SER A 203 -18.07 -0.68 15.57
C SER A 203 -18.34 0.26 16.75
N LYS A 204 -19.52 0.91 16.78
CA LYS A 204 -19.93 1.62 17.99
C LYS A 204 -20.13 0.58 19.09
N LYS A 205 -19.39 0.71 20.20
CA LYS A 205 -19.84 0.11 21.46
C LYS A 205 -21.18 0.77 21.78
N ILE A 206 -22.26 -0.01 21.71
CA ILE A 206 -23.54 0.33 22.33
C ILE A 206 -23.36 0.18 23.84
#